data_AF-A0A8C5G053-F1
#
_entry.id   AF-A0A8C5G053-F1
#
_cell.length_a   1.000
_cell.length_b   1.000
_cell.length_c   1.000
_cell.angle_alpha   90.00
_cell.angle_beta   90.00
_cell.angle_gamma   90.00
#
_symmetry.space_group_name_H-M   'P 1'
#
loop_
_entity.id
_entity.type
_entity.pdbx_description
1 polymer ?
#
loop_
_entity_poly.entity_id
_entity_poly.type
_entity_poly.pdbx_seq_one_letter_code
_entity_poly.pdbx_strand_id
1 'polypeptide(L)'
;SSEISFSFKVFILFYKLSEARDKTLEGLNQAVEYKELKGKDPSMMELVKKVEQLELKITERENQLMEKELLVDQVTRLSNPIRDQVENCRDVGLLLAKKLNEVRTNITNTNNRLMGVTAELSMTQAMVLSQQQQIKEKELQVSSVPNHSQLIQRDSTKKLAEEEEWNQLPNGVYTTAEPRPNAYIPTNDPLPLPKPYGAHAPFKPSQPGANMRHIRKPAPEPMET
;
A
#
# COMPACT_ATOMS: atom_id res chain seq x y z
N SER A 1 130.95 32.84 35.07
CA SER A 1 130.01 31.72 34.81
C SER A 1 128.59 32.14 34.48
N SER A 2 128.06 33.23 35.04
CA SER A 2 126.67 33.68 34.84
C SER A 2 126.34 34.14 33.41
N GLU A 3 127.23 34.86 32.73
CA GLU A 3 127.00 35.31 31.34
C GLU A 3 126.98 34.17 30.32
N ILE A 4 127.86 33.18 30.49
CA ILE A 4 127.90 31.98 29.64
C ILE A 4 126.60 31.18 29.79
N SER A 5 126.06 31.09 31.01
CA SER A 5 124.76 30.46 31.28
C SER A 5 123.58 31.22 30.64
N PHE A 6 123.62 32.56 30.66
CA PHE A 6 122.60 33.39 30.03
C PHE A 6 122.64 33.27 28.50
N SER A 7 123.83 33.35 27.89
CA SER A 7 123.99 33.17 26.45
C SER A 7 123.54 31.78 25.98
N PHE A 8 123.79 30.74 26.78
CA PHE A 8 123.35 29.38 26.46
C PHE A 8 121.82 29.24 26.55
N LYS A 9 121.17 29.88 27.52
CA LYS A 9 119.69 29.94 27.60
C LYS A 9 119.07 30.69 26.42
N VAL A 10 119.66 31.82 26.03
CA VAL A 10 119.22 32.57 24.85
C VAL A 10 119.36 31.74 23.59
N PHE A 11 120.48 31.03 23.42
CA PHE A 11 120.70 30.13 22.29
C PHE A 11 119.68 28.98 22.25
N ILE A 12 119.37 28.36 23.39
CA ILE A 12 118.33 27.32 23.49
C ILE A 12 116.95 27.89 23.13
N LEU A 13 116.63 29.11 23.56
CA LEU A 13 115.37 29.76 23.20
C LEU A 13 115.29 30.04 21.70
N PHE A 14 116.36 30.54 21.08
CA PHE A 14 116.42 30.74 19.63
C PHE A 14 116.28 29.43 18.86
N TYR A 15 116.93 28.36 19.31
CA TYR A 15 116.80 27.03 18.70
C TYR A 15 115.35 26.52 18.79
N LYS A 16 114.72 26.62 19.96
CA LYS A 16 113.31 26.23 20.15
C LYS A 16 112.35 27.07 19.33
N LEU A 17 112.61 28.36 19.16
CA LEU A 17 111.81 29.24 18.30
C LEU A 17 111.96 28.86 16.83
N SER A 18 113.17 28.54 16.38
CA SER A 18 113.40 28.03 15.01
C SER A 18 112.68 26.71 14.79
N GLU A 19 112.82 25.77 15.73
CA GLU A 19 112.18 24.46 15.66
C GLU A 19 110.65 24.56 15.66
N ALA A 20 110.08 25.46 16.46
CA ALA A 20 108.63 25.72 16.45
C ALA A 20 108.18 26.34 15.12
N ARG A 21 108.95 27.29 14.58
CA ARG A 21 108.68 27.89 13.27
C ARG A 21 108.73 26.85 12.15
N ASP A 22 109.73 25.97 12.18
CA ASP A 22 109.91 24.91 11.20
C ASP A 22 108.78 23.89 11.28
N LYS A 23 108.35 23.50 12.49
CA LYS A 23 107.16 22.65 12.69
C LYS A 23 105.86 23.30 12.20
N THR A 24 105.72 24.62 12.36
CA THR A 24 104.54 25.35 11.86
C THR A 24 104.55 25.42 10.33
N LEU A 25 105.72 25.63 9.73
CA LEU A 25 105.93 25.55 8.28
C LEU A 25 105.70 24.13 7.75
N GLU A 26 106.13 23.11 8.47
CA GLU A 26 105.96 21.71 8.12
C GLU A 26 104.47 21.30 8.19
N GLY A 27 103.71 21.82 9.15
CA GLY A 27 102.25 21.65 9.22
C GLY A 27 101.48 22.38 8.10
N LEU A 28 101.99 23.51 7.60
CA LEU A 28 101.45 24.18 6.41
C LEU A 28 101.85 23.48 5.09
N ASN A 29 103.02 22.85 5.07
CA ASN A 29 103.55 22.07 3.95
C ASN A 29 103.09 20.61 3.96
N GLN A 30 102.40 20.17 5.01
CA GLN A 30 101.75 18.87 5.03
C GLN A 30 100.61 18.93 4.02
N ALA A 31 100.78 18.21 2.92
CA ALA A 31 99.78 18.09 1.87
C ALA A 31 98.50 17.49 2.46
N VAL A 32 97.60 18.34 2.94
CA VAL A 32 96.22 17.96 3.20
C VAL A 32 95.69 17.47 1.85
N GLU A 33 95.30 16.20 1.77
CA GLU A 33 94.72 15.62 0.56
C GLU A 33 93.36 16.28 0.31
N TYR A 34 93.36 17.44 -0.34
CA TYR A 34 92.16 18.10 -0.79
C TYR A 34 91.72 17.48 -2.11
N LYS A 35 90.48 17.02 -2.17
CA LYS A 35 89.87 16.61 -3.43
C LYS A 35 89.59 17.87 -4.24
N GLU A 36 90.40 18.13 -5.27
CA GLU A 36 90.15 19.22 -6.22
C GLU A 36 88.73 19.09 -6.78
N LEU A 37 87.87 20.03 -6.40
CA LEU A 37 86.52 20.12 -6.93
C LEU A 37 86.62 20.63 -8.35
N LYS A 38 86.13 19.84 -9.30
CA LYS A 38 86.07 20.25 -10.70
C LYS A 38 85.06 21.39 -10.85
N GLY A 39 85.51 22.55 -11.32
CA GLY A 39 84.67 23.72 -11.56
C GLY A 39 85.52 24.99 -11.66
N LYS A 40 84.97 26.07 -12.23
CA LYS A 40 85.53 27.41 -12.12
C LYS A 40 84.74 28.17 -11.06
N ASP A 41 85.43 28.87 -10.18
CA ASP A 41 84.77 29.78 -9.25
C ASP A 41 84.09 30.89 -10.04
N PRO A 42 82.79 31.15 -9.80
CA PRO A 42 82.09 32.22 -10.49
C PRO A 42 82.79 33.55 -10.24
N SER A 43 82.97 34.32 -11.31
CA SER A 43 83.47 35.69 -11.16
C SER A 43 82.47 36.51 -10.34
N MET A 44 82.95 37.49 -9.58
CA MET A 44 82.09 38.45 -8.87
C MET A 44 81.00 39.03 -9.78
N MET A 45 81.34 39.30 -11.04
CA MET A 45 80.39 39.79 -12.04
C MET A 45 79.30 38.77 -12.41
N GLU A 46 79.64 37.47 -12.48
CA GLU A 46 78.68 36.40 -12.76
C GLU A 46 77.71 36.21 -11.59
N LEU A 47 78.21 36.34 -10.35
CA LEU A 47 77.39 36.28 -9.15
C LEU A 47 76.43 37.47 -9.08
N VAL A 48 76.91 38.70 -9.30
CA VAL A 48 76.08 39.91 -9.35
C VAL A 48 74.98 39.78 -10.40
N LYS A 49 75.33 39.37 -11.62
CA LYS A 49 74.34 39.13 -12.68
C LYS A 49 73.30 38.08 -12.29
N LYS A 50 73.70 37.04 -11.54
CA LYS A 50 72.77 36.02 -11.06
C LYS A 50 71.85 36.55 -9.96
N VAL A 51 72.35 37.40 -9.07
CA VAL A 51 71.55 38.08 -8.04
C VAL A 51 70.51 38.97 -8.69
N GLU A 52 70.90 39.84 -9.63
CA GLU A 52 69.97 40.71 -10.37
C GLU A 52 68.86 39.89 -11.08
N GLN A 53 69.23 38.75 -11.70
CA GLN A 53 68.25 37.85 -12.31
C GLN A 53 67.26 37.25 -11.30
N LEU A 54 67.73 36.93 -10.09
CA LEU A 54 66.87 36.39 -9.04
C LEU A 54 65.96 37.46 -8.46
N GLU A 55 66.46 38.68 -8.25
CA GLU A 55 65.68 39.83 -7.81
C GLU A 55 64.55 40.14 -8.78
N LEU A 56 64.82 40.18 -10.08
CA LEU A 56 63.78 40.38 -11.10
C LEU A 56 62.71 39.27 -11.05
N LYS A 57 63.12 38.02 -10.85
CA LYS A 57 62.19 36.89 -10.72
C LYS A 57 61.36 36.97 -9.45
N ILE A 58 61.94 37.42 -8.34
CA ILE A 58 61.22 37.62 -7.07
C ILE A 58 60.14 38.68 -7.27
N THR A 59 60.50 39.85 -7.80
CA THR A 59 59.55 40.94 -8.08
C THR A 59 58.42 40.48 -9.02
N GLU A 60 58.73 39.68 -10.04
CA GLU A 60 57.72 39.11 -10.92
C GLU A 60 56.75 38.17 -10.18
N ARG A 61 57.26 37.30 -9.29
CA ARG A 61 56.41 36.40 -8.48
C ARG A 61 55.57 37.18 -7.48
N GLU A 62 56.10 38.22 -6.86
CA GLU A 62 55.37 39.08 -5.92
C GLU A 62 54.19 39.77 -6.61
N ASN A 63 54.40 40.30 -7.82
CA ASN A 63 53.32 40.89 -8.61
C ASN A 63 52.25 39.85 -8.97
N GLN A 64 52.67 38.65 -9.37
CA GLN A 64 51.73 37.55 -9.66
C GLN A 64 50.93 37.14 -8.42
N LEU A 65 51.55 37.11 -7.24
CA LEU A 65 50.90 36.78 -5.98
C LEU A 65 49.84 37.83 -5.64
N MET A 66 50.16 39.11 -5.76
CA MET A 66 49.22 40.22 -5.54
C MET A 66 48.00 40.11 -6.46
N GLU A 67 48.19 39.75 -7.73
CA GLU A 67 47.09 39.52 -8.67
C GLU A 67 46.20 38.36 -8.20
N LYS A 68 46.79 37.25 -7.73
CA LYS A 68 46.03 36.11 -7.22
C LYS A 68 45.25 36.44 -5.94
N GLU A 69 45.82 37.22 -5.03
CA GLU A 69 45.13 37.68 -3.82
C GLU A 69 43.89 38.52 -4.18
N LEU A 70 44.03 39.47 -5.09
CA LEU A 70 42.89 40.28 -5.58
C LEU A 70 41.78 39.41 -6.21
N LEU A 71 42.17 38.38 -6.97
CA LEU A 71 41.22 37.44 -7.56
C LEU A 71 40.52 36.59 -6.48
N VAL A 72 41.25 36.12 -5.47
CA VAL A 72 40.67 35.38 -4.33
C VAL A 72 39.69 36.25 -3.58
N ASP A 73 40.02 37.51 -3.32
CA ASP A 73 39.11 38.46 -2.67
C ASP A 73 37.84 38.69 -3.50
N GLN A 74 37.98 38.84 -4.81
CA GLN A 74 36.84 38.98 -5.71
C GLN A 74 35.95 37.73 -5.72
N VAL A 75 36.54 36.54 -5.86
CA VAL A 75 35.81 35.27 -5.85
C VAL A 75 35.12 35.05 -4.50
N THR A 76 35.80 35.38 -3.40
CA THR A 76 35.25 35.26 -2.04
C THR A 76 34.06 36.21 -1.86
N ARG A 77 34.19 37.47 -2.29
CA ARG A 77 33.11 38.47 -2.24
C ARG A 77 31.89 38.04 -3.05
N LEU A 78 32.08 37.41 -4.21
CA LEU A 78 30.99 36.96 -5.07
C LEU A 78 30.37 35.63 -4.59
N SER A 79 31.18 34.71 -4.09
CA SER A 79 30.73 33.36 -3.69
C SER A 79 30.06 33.32 -2.33
N ASN A 80 30.51 34.12 -1.36
CA ASN A 80 29.96 34.11 0.01
C ASN A 80 28.45 34.42 0.05
N PRO A 81 27.93 35.48 -0.60
CA PRO A 81 26.48 35.76 -0.57
C PRO A 81 25.64 34.65 -1.20
N ILE A 82 26.14 34.01 -2.27
CA ILE A 82 25.46 32.89 -2.92
C ILE A 82 25.42 31.68 -1.97
N ARG A 83 26.54 31.38 -1.32
CA ARG A 83 26.62 30.31 -0.32
C ARG A 83 25.63 30.55 0.82
N ASP A 84 25.62 31.76 1.37
CA ASP A 84 24.72 32.12 2.47
C ASP A 84 23.25 32.04 2.04
N GLN A 85 22.93 32.47 0.81
CA GLN A 85 21.60 32.31 0.25
C GLN A 85 21.19 30.84 0.12
N VAL A 86 22.09 29.97 -0.36
CA VAL A 86 21.82 28.54 -0.51
C VAL A 86 21.58 27.87 0.84
N GLU A 87 22.39 28.16 1.84
CA GLU A 87 22.20 27.59 3.20
C GLU A 87 20.90 28.09 3.83
N ASN A 88 20.58 29.38 3.72
CA ASN A 88 19.31 29.91 4.21
C ASN A 88 18.10 29.26 3.49
N CYS A 89 18.17 29.12 2.16
CA CYS A 89 17.12 28.43 1.39
C CYS A 89 16.96 26.96 1.80
N ARG A 90 18.07 26.28 2.08
CA ARG A 90 18.09 24.91 2.56
C ARG A 90 17.40 24.79 3.92
N ASP A 91 17.71 25.68 4.86
CA ASP A 91 17.10 25.71 6.19
C ASP A 91 15.58 25.98 6.12
N VAL A 92 15.17 26.94 5.29
CA VAL A 92 13.75 27.23 5.03
C VAL A 92 13.05 26.02 4.42
N GLY A 93 13.66 25.38 3.42
CA GLY A 93 13.13 24.17 2.78
C GLY A 93 12.97 23.01 3.77
N LEU A 94 13.96 22.79 4.65
CA LEU A 94 13.90 21.76 5.68
C LEU A 94 12.77 22.03 6.69
N LEU A 95 12.63 23.28 7.15
CA LEU A 95 11.57 23.66 8.07
C LEU A 95 10.19 23.43 7.44
N LEU A 96 10.01 23.82 6.18
CA LEU A 96 8.79 23.62 5.43
C LEU A 96 8.47 22.12 5.28
N ALA A 97 9.46 21.30 4.92
CA ALA A 97 9.29 19.85 4.80
C ALA A 97 8.87 19.19 6.12
N LYS A 98 9.45 19.62 7.26
CA LYS A 98 9.04 19.16 8.59
C LYS A 98 7.56 19.49 8.88
N LYS A 99 7.14 20.73 8.63
CA LYS A 99 5.73 21.14 8.80
C LYS A 99 4.79 20.36 7.88
N LEU A 100 5.18 20.12 6.63
CA LEU A 100 4.38 19.32 5.68
C LEU A 100 4.21 17.88 6.16
N ASN A 101 5.29 17.27 6.66
CA ASN A 101 5.24 15.91 7.21
C ASN A 101 4.34 15.83 8.45
N GLU A 102 4.39 16.83 9.32
CA GLU A 102 3.50 16.92 10.49
C GLU A 102 2.02 16.99 10.06
N VAL A 103 1.69 17.89 9.13
CA VAL A 103 0.33 18.00 8.57
C VAL A 103 -0.11 16.69 7.91
N ARG A 104 0.77 16.03 7.16
CA ARG A 104 0.49 14.73 6.53
C ARG A 104 0.15 13.64 7.55
N THR A 105 0.92 13.57 8.63
CA THR A 105 0.66 12.64 9.74
C THR A 105 -0.68 12.95 10.40
N ASN A 106 -0.98 14.23 10.65
CA ASN A 106 -2.26 14.65 11.22
C ASN A 106 -3.44 14.26 10.32
N ILE A 107 -3.34 14.50 9.02
CA ILE A 107 -4.38 14.09 8.05
C ILE A 107 -4.58 12.57 8.09
N THR A 108 -3.50 11.80 8.06
CA THR A 108 -3.59 10.33 8.09
C THR A 108 -4.25 9.83 9.38
N ASN A 109 -3.88 10.41 10.52
CA ASN A 109 -4.48 10.10 11.82
C ASN A 109 -5.98 10.45 11.86
N THR A 110 -6.37 11.62 11.37
CA THR A 110 -7.78 12.01 11.29
C THR A 110 -8.58 11.10 10.36
N ASN A 111 -8.01 10.71 9.22
CA ASN A 111 -8.65 9.79 8.29
C ASN A 111 -8.85 8.40 8.92
N ASN A 112 -7.86 7.90 9.66
CA ASN A 112 -7.99 6.63 10.39
C ASN A 112 -9.11 6.68 11.43
N ARG A 113 -9.23 7.79 12.17
CA ARG A 113 -10.34 8.00 13.12
C ARG A 113 -11.69 8.07 12.41
N LEU A 114 -11.77 8.79 11.29
CA LEU A 114 -12.98 8.88 10.48
C LEU A 114 -13.40 7.51 9.94
N MET A 115 -12.46 6.70 9.46
CA MET A 115 -12.73 5.32 9.04
C MET A 115 -13.31 4.49 10.18
N GLY A 116 -12.78 4.62 11.41
CA GLY A 116 -13.32 3.95 12.59
C GLY A 116 -14.78 4.34 12.86
N VAL A 117 -15.06 5.64 12.96
CA VAL A 117 -16.44 6.14 13.19
C VAL A 117 -17.38 5.76 12.04
N THR A 118 -16.90 5.76 10.81
CA THR A 118 -17.70 5.36 9.64
C THR A 118 -18.07 3.88 9.69
N ALA A 119 -17.14 3.02 10.14
CA ALA A 119 -17.42 1.60 10.34
C ALA A 119 -18.44 1.37 11.47
N GLU A 120 -18.31 2.08 12.60
CA GLU A 120 -19.28 2.03 13.70
C GLU A 120 -20.69 2.46 13.22
N LEU A 121 -20.78 3.55 12.47
CA LEU A 121 -22.03 4.01 11.89
C LEU A 121 -22.62 2.98 10.91
N SER A 122 -21.79 2.39 10.05
CA SER A 122 -22.25 1.38 9.09
C SER A 122 -22.79 0.13 9.79
N MET A 123 -22.14 -0.30 10.88
CA MET A 123 -22.59 -1.42 11.70
C MET A 123 -23.92 -1.11 12.39
N THR A 124 -24.05 0.07 13.00
CA THR A 124 -25.31 0.47 13.64
C THR A 124 -26.46 0.61 12.64
N GLN A 125 -26.21 1.18 11.46
CA GLN A 125 -27.20 1.23 10.38
C GLN A 125 -27.63 -0.18 9.93
N ALA A 126 -26.69 -1.11 9.75
CA ALA A 126 -27.01 -2.49 9.40
C ALA A 126 -27.85 -3.18 10.49
N MET A 127 -27.54 -2.95 11.77
CA MET A 127 -28.32 -3.48 12.90
C MET A 127 -29.75 -2.93 12.91
N VAL A 128 -29.92 -1.62 12.72
CA VAL A 128 -31.24 -0.97 12.65
C VAL A 128 -32.08 -1.55 11.50
N LEU A 129 -31.48 -1.71 10.31
CA LEU A 129 -32.18 -2.30 9.16
C LEU A 129 -32.57 -3.76 9.41
N SER A 130 -31.70 -4.56 10.03
CA SER A 130 -32.01 -5.95 10.39
C SER A 130 -33.17 -6.03 11.36
N GLN A 131 -33.17 -5.18 12.40
CA GLN A 131 -34.28 -5.11 13.35
C GLN A 131 -35.57 -4.64 12.69
N GLN A 132 -35.51 -3.63 11.81
CA GLN A 132 -36.67 -3.15 11.06
C GLN A 132 -37.30 -4.25 10.17
N GLN A 133 -36.47 -5.09 9.57
CA GLN A 133 -36.93 -6.23 8.78
C GLN A 133 -37.63 -7.27 9.67
N GLN A 134 -37.08 -7.58 10.85
CA GLN A 134 -37.71 -8.50 11.79
C GLN A 134 -39.05 -7.97 12.31
N ILE A 135 -39.14 -6.67 12.62
CA ILE A 135 -40.41 -6.02 13.01
C ILE A 135 -41.43 -6.18 11.90
N LYS A 136 -41.08 -5.85 10.66
CA LYS A 136 -41.98 -5.96 9.51
C LYS A 136 -42.45 -7.40 9.27
N GLU A 137 -41.56 -8.37 9.44
CA GLU A 137 -41.89 -9.79 9.32
C GLU A 137 -42.85 -10.25 10.42
N LYS A 138 -42.62 -9.80 11.67
CA LYS A 138 -43.50 -10.08 12.80
C LYS A 138 -44.86 -9.40 12.65
N GLU A 139 -44.91 -8.17 12.17
CA GLU A 139 -46.16 -7.46 11.84
C GLU A 139 -46.97 -8.23 10.79
N LEU A 140 -46.30 -8.74 9.74
CA LEU A 140 -46.95 -9.57 8.74
C LEU A 140 -47.47 -10.89 9.34
N GLN A 141 -46.69 -11.55 10.20
CA GLN A 141 -47.14 -12.75 10.91
C GLN A 141 -48.39 -12.46 11.75
N VAL A 142 -48.39 -11.38 12.54
CA VAL A 142 -49.54 -10.96 13.35
C VAL A 142 -50.75 -10.62 12.48
N SER A 143 -50.58 -9.91 11.36
CA SER A 143 -51.66 -9.62 10.42
C SER A 143 -52.21 -10.87 9.72
N SER A 144 -51.40 -11.93 9.57
CA SER A 144 -51.81 -13.18 8.93
C SER A 144 -52.59 -14.11 9.87
N VAL A 145 -52.53 -13.87 11.18
CA VAL A 145 -53.34 -14.63 12.16
C VAL A 145 -54.81 -14.27 11.92
N PRO A 146 -55.67 -15.25 11.58
CA PRO A 146 -57.07 -14.94 11.33
C PRO A 146 -57.73 -14.44 12.61
N ASN A 147 -58.46 -13.33 12.52
CA ASN A 147 -59.22 -12.80 13.63
C ASN A 147 -60.25 -13.84 14.12
N HIS A 148 -60.63 -13.80 15.40
CA HIS A 148 -61.58 -14.77 15.97
C HIS A 148 -62.88 -14.87 15.14
N SER A 149 -63.39 -13.74 14.64
CA SER A 149 -64.54 -13.70 13.73
C SER A 149 -64.31 -14.43 12.39
N GLN A 150 -63.10 -14.35 11.83
CA GLN A 150 -62.74 -15.05 10.59
C GLN A 150 -62.59 -16.56 10.82
N LEU A 151 -62.10 -16.99 11.99
CA LEU A 151 -62.07 -18.40 12.36
C LEU A 151 -63.48 -18.98 12.48
N ILE A 152 -64.37 -18.28 13.19
CA ILE A 152 -65.78 -18.69 13.34
C ILE A 152 -66.48 -18.74 11.96
N GLN A 153 -66.25 -17.75 11.09
CA GLN A 153 -66.79 -17.78 9.73
C GLN A 153 -66.25 -18.95 8.92
N ARG A 154 -64.93 -19.21 8.96
CA ARG A 154 -64.31 -20.34 8.25
C ARG A 154 -64.88 -21.68 8.71
N ASP A 155 -65.03 -21.87 10.00
CA ASP A 155 -65.61 -23.10 10.55
C ASP A 155 -67.10 -23.23 10.18
N SER A 156 -67.85 -22.13 10.18
CA SER A 156 -69.24 -22.12 9.73
C SER A 156 -69.36 -22.44 8.24
N THR A 157 -68.51 -21.85 7.39
CA THR A 157 -68.51 -22.13 5.93
C THR A 157 -68.10 -23.56 5.60
N LYS A 158 -67.16 -24.14 6.35
CA LYS A 158 -66.78 -25.55 6.18
C LYS A 158 -67.94 -26.47 6.53
N LYS A 159 -68.62 -26.23 7.65
CA LYS A 159 -69.82 -26.99 8.04
C LYS A 159 -70.94 -26.88 7.01
N LEU A 160 -71.19 -25.68 6.47
CA LEU A 160 -72.20 -25.48 5.43
C LEU A 160 -71.81 -26.20 4.12
N ALA A 161 -70.55 -26.13 3.71
CA ALA A 161 -70.08 -26.83 2.51
C ALA A 161 -70.13 -28.36 2.67
N GLU A 162 -69.82 -28.87 3.87
CA GLU A 162 -70.01 -30.28 4.21
C GLU A 162 -71.49 -30.65 4.17
N GLU A 163 -72.40 -29.85 4.76
CA GLU A 163 -73.84 -30.09 4.71
C GLU A 163 -74.42 -30.03 3.28
N GLU A 164 -73.92 -29.14 2.40
CA GLU A 164 -74.32 -29.05 0.99
C GLU A 164 -73.90 -30.27 0.15
N GLU A 165 -72.86 -31.00 0.55
CA GLU A 165 -72.46 -32.26 -0.09
C GLU A 165 -73.45 -33.40 0.19
N TRP A 166 -74.22 -33.30 1.26
CA TRP A 166 -75.21 -34.31 1.65
C TRP A 166 -76.64 -33.90 1.25
N ASN A 167 -77.20 -34.61 0.28
CA ASN A 167 -78.60 -34.48 -0.09
C ASN A 167 -79.50 -35.27 0.89
N GLN A 168 -80.51 -34.62 1.47
CA GLN A 168 -81.54 -35.31 2.28
C GLN A 168 -82.60 -35.95 1.39
N LEU A 169 -82.82 -37.25 1.58
CA LEU A 169 -83.93 -37.97 0.96
C LEU A 169 -85.25 -37.72 1.71
N PRO A 170 -86.43 -37.92 1.08
CA PRO A 170 -87.74 -37.71 1.72
C PRO A 170 -88.01 -38.55 2.98
N ASN A 171 -87.19 -39.57 3.25
CA ASN A 171 -87.24 -40.41 4.45
C ASN A 171 -86.32 -39.92 5.59
N GLY A 172 -85.65 -38.78 5.42
CA GLY A 172 -84.75 -38.18 6.41
C GLY A 172 -83.32 -38.73 6.43
N VAL A 173 -82.95 -39.64 5.51
CA VAL A 173 -81.58 -40.17 5.39
C VAL A 173 -80.75 -39.29 4.46
N TYR A 174 -79.54 -38.95 4.88
CA TYR A 174 -78.59 -38.15 4.10
C TYR A 174 -77.77 -39.05 3.15
N THR A 175 -77.56 -38.61 1.91
CA THR A 175 -76.74 -39.31 0.93
C THR A 175 -75.90 -38.33 0.11
N THR A 176 -74.66 -38.71 -0.22
CA THR A 176 -73.79 -37.95 -1.15
C THR A 176 -74.03 -38.33 -2.62
N ALA A 177 -74.99 -39.21 -2.91
CA ALA A 177 -75.32 -39.62 -4.26
C ALA A 177 -76.19 -38.57 -4.98
N GLU A 178 -75.70 -38.06 -6.11
CA GLU A 178 -76.45 -37.18 -7.02
C GLU A 178 -77.77 -37.83 -7.50
N PRO A 179 -78.93 -37.14 -7.38
CA PRO A 179 -80.18 -37.62 -7.92
C PRO A 179 -80.11 -37.84 -9.44
N ARG A 180 -80.64 -38.96 -9.93
CA ARG A 180 -80.67 -39.21 -11.39
C ARG A 180 -81.69 -38.29 -12.06
N PRO A 181 -81.36 -37.62 -13.18
CA PRO A 181 -82.28 -36.73 -13.90
C PRO A 181 -83.62 -37.38 -14.27
N ASN A 182 -83.63 -38.69 -14.56
CA ASN A 182 -84.82 -39.48 -14.86
C ASN A 182 -85.02 -40.56 -13.79
N ALA A 183 -85.12 -40.18 -12.52
CA ALA A 183 -85.37 -41.13 -11.44
C ALA A 183 -86.67 -41.91 -11.67
N TYR A 184 -86.61 -43.24 -11.50
CA TYR A 184 -87.72 -44.17 -11.69
C TYR A 184 -88.93 -43.88 -10.77
N ILE A 185 -88.67 -43.14 -9.69
CA ILE A 185 -89.68 -42.60 -8.76
C ILE A 185 -89.46 -41.09 -8.70
N PRO A 186 -90.19 -40.29 -9.50
CA PRO A 186 -90.09 -38.84 -9.46
C PRO A 186 -90.62 -38.31 -8.13
N THR A 187 -89.86 -37.45 -7.46
CA THR A 187 -90.23 -36.87 -6.15
C THR A 187 -91.40 -35.88 -6.23
N ASN A 188 -91.80 -35.46 -7.44
CA ASN A 188 -92.78 -34.41 -7.70
C ASN A 188 -94.15 -34.92 -8.21
N ASP A 189 -94.37 -36.24 -8.33
CA ASP A 189 -95.66 -36.80 -8.76
C ASP A 189 -96.53 -37.23 -7.56
N PRO A 190 -97.86 -36.98 -7.58
CA PRO A 190 -98.75 -37.25 -6.44
C PRO A 190 -99.01 -38.75 -6.16
N LEU A 191 -98.62 -39.65 -7.05
CA LEU A 191 -98.64 -41.10 -6.82
C LEU A 191 -97.24 -41.69 -7.01
N PRO A 192 -96.74 -42.53 -6.08
CA PRO A 192 -95.42 -43.15 -6.16
C PRO A 192 -95.44 -44.36 -7.10
N LEU A 193 -95.97 -44.18 -8.31
CA LEU A 193 -96.01 -45.23 -9.32
C LEU A 193 -94.72 -45.19 -10.14
N PRO A 194 -93.96 -46.29 -10.16
CA PRO A 194 -92.72 -46.32 -10.93
C PRO A 194 -93.01 -46.24 -12.43
N LYS A 195 -92.40 -45.28 -13.13
CA LYS A 195 -92.62 -45.08 -14.57
C LYS A 195 -91.77 -46.08 -15.36
N PRO A 196 -92.35 -47.10 -16.03
CA PRO A 196 -91.56 -48.03 -16.84
C PRO A 196 -90.85 -47.24 -17.94
N TYR A 197 -89.54 -47.42 -18.05
CA TYR A 197 -88.79 -46.91 -19.18
C TYR A 197 -89.40 -47.56 -20.43
N GLY A 198 -89.89 -46.76 -21.39
CA GLY A 198 -90.43 -47.28 -22.65
C GLY A 198 -89.41 -48.12 -23.42
N ALA A 199 -89.76 -48.57 -24.62
CA ALA A 199 -88.94 -49.50 -25.43
C ALA A 199 -87.47 -49.09 -25.66
N HIS A 200 -87.11 -47.82 -25.41
CA HIS A 200 -85.73 -47.33 -25.37
C HIS A 200 -85.43 -46.76 -23.98
N ALA A 201 -84.92 -47.60 -23.07
CA ALA A 201 -84.50 -47.14 -21.74
C ALA A 201 -83.22 -46.29 -21.84
N PRO A 202 -83.15 -45.11 -21.22
CA PRO A 202 -81.92 -44.31 -21.19
C PRO A 202 -80.84 -45.06 -20.41
N PHE A 203 -79.89 -45.66 -21.12
CA PHE A 203 -78.70 -46.25 -20.51
C PHE A 203 -77.70 -45.13 -20.22
N LYS A 204 -77.28 -44.97 -18.96
CA LYS A 204 -76.10 -44.17 -18.60
C LYS A 204 -74.90 -45.09 -18.76
N PRO A 205 -73.98 -44.86 -19.74
CA PRO A 205 -72.78 -45.65 -19.82
C PRO A 205 -72.03 -45.57 -18.49
N SER A 206 -71.70 -46.73 -17.93
CA SER A 206 -70.78 -46.79 -16.81
C SER A 206 -69.49 -46.09 -17.24
N GLN A 207 -69.00 -45.15 -16.42
CA GLN A 207 -67.64 -44.62 -16.60
C GLN A 207 -66.70 -45.83 -16.73
N PRO A 208 -65.83 -45.89 -17.76
CA PRO A 208 -64.94 -47.01 -17.96
C PRO A 208 -64.23 -47.36 -16.66
N GLY A 209 -64.54 -48.54 -16.10
CA GLY A 209 -63.91 -48.98 -14.86
C GLY A 209 -62.40 -49.14 -15.07
N ALA A 210 -61.61 -48.97 -14.02
CA ALA A 210 -60.16 -49.05 -14.08
C ALA A 210 -59.61 -50.35 -14.76
N ASN A 211 -60.41 -51.43 -14.80
CA ASN A 211 -60.09 -52.71 -15.41
C ASN A 211 -60.17 -52.79 -16.95
N MET A 212 -60.65 -51.77 -17.66
CA MET A 212 -60.70 -51.77 -19.14
C MET A 212 -59.35 -51.53 -19.84
N ARG A 213 -58.26 -51.35 -19.08
CA ARG A 213 -56.92 -51.00 -19.60
C ARG A 213 -56.20 -52.15 -20.33
N HIS A 214 -56.75 -53.38 -20.31
CA HIS A 214 -56.05 -54.58 -20.83
C HIS A 214 -56.53 -55.09 -22.20
N ILE A 215 -57.61 -54.56 -22.76
CA ILE A 215 -58.11 -54.98 -24.09
C ILE A 215 -57.41 -54.14 -25.16
N ARG A 216 -56.48 -54.72 -25.92
CA ARG A 216 -55.78 -54.06 -27.04
C ARG A 216 -56.37 -54.50 -28.37
N LYS A 217 -56.72 -53.55 -29.24
CA LYS A 217 -57.14 -53.84 -30.61
C LYS A 217 -55.93 -54.28 -31.45
N PRO A 218 -56.02 -55.32 -32.28
CA PRO A 218 -54.92 -55.71 -33.17
C PRO A 218 -54.63 -54.58 -34.19
N ALA A 219 -53.35 -54.37 -34.50
CA ALA A 219 -52.93 -53.39 -35.50
C ALA A 219 -53.19 -53.94 -36.92
N PRO A 220 -53.77 -53.15 -37.84
CA PRO A 220 -53.88 -53.56 -39.24
C PRO A 220 -52.50 -53.54 -39.91
N GLU A 221 -52.22 -54.55 -40.74
CA GLU A 221 -50.97 -54.63 -41.52
C GLU A 221 -50.88 -53.49 -42.55
N PRO A 222 -49.69 -52.89 -42.77
CA PRO A 222 -49.51 -51.85 -43.77
C PRO A 222 -49.49 -52.45 -45.19
N MET A 223 -50.27 -51.87 -46.11
CA MET A 223 -50.16 -52.16 -47.54
C MET A 223 -48.94 -51.45 -48.12
N GLU A 224 -48.05 -52.17 -48.81
CA GLU A 224 -46.96 -51.58 -49.59
C GLU A 224 -47.49 -50.98 -50.90
N THR A 225 -47.18 -49.69 -51.14
CA THR A 225 -47.31 -48.86 -52.37
C THR A 225 -48.49 -49.07 -53.32
#